data_AF-A0A127T4Q0-F1
#
_entry.id   AF-A0A127T4Q0-F1
#
_cell.length_a   1.000
_cell.length_b   1.000
_cell.length_c   1.000
_cell.angle_alpha   90.00
_cell.angle_beta   90.00
_cell.angle_gamma   90.00
#
_symmetry.space_group_name_H-M   'P 1'
#
loop_
_entity.id
_entity.type
_entity.pdbx_description
1 polymer ?
#
loop_
_entity_poly.entity_id
_entity_poly.type
_entity_poly.pdbx_seq_one_letter_code
_entity_poly.pdbx_strand_id
1 'polypeptide(L)'
;DPSCNSADVNSPVINARQIVYISPPIVKDPSNPKSGIATTATPGNRVGRFYDPWGSEYNVVVDTAYNNSVINIYGATGGAGVDPIPQGVAAWSNGPDLQVGTNSDYIYRNTTTGAQSDDVISWQ
;
A
#
# COMPACT_ATOMS: atom_id res chain seq x y z
N ASP A 1 6.79 -34.11 -30.61
CA ASP A 1 5.86 -33.03 -30.27
C ASP A 1 6.60 -32.05 -29.37
N PRO A 2 7.12 -30.91 -29.87
CA PRO A 2 7.91 -30.02 -29.04
C PRO A 2 6.96 -29.15 -28.20
N SER A 3 7.09 -29.33 -26.88
CA SER A 3 6.41 -28.59 -25.83
C SER A 3 6.41 -27.08 -26.07
N CYS A 4 5.23 -26.48 -26.01
CA CYS A 4 5.03 -25.04 -25.92
C CYS A 4 5.84 -24.48 -24.74
N ASN A 5 6.98 -23.85 -25.04
CA ASN A 5 7.70 -23.04 -24.09
C ASN A 5 6.79 -21.86 -23.73
N SER A 6 6.22 -21.90 -22.52
CA SER A 6 5.60 -20.74 -21.91
C SER A 6 6.68 -19.65 -21.81
N ALA A 7 6.69 -18.74 -22.78
CA ALA A 7 7.56 -17.57 -22.72
C ALA A 7 7.27 -16.87 -21.40
N ASP A 8 8.30 -16.71 -20.57
CA ASP A 8 8.23 -15.91 -19.37
C ASP A 8 7.93 -14.48 -19.82
N VAL A 9 6.67 -14.05 -19.65
CA VAL A 9 6.15 -12.77 -20.12
C VAL A 9 6.84 -11.58 -19.44
N ASN A 10 7.72 -11.86 -18.47
CA ASN A 10 8.52 -10.89 -17.73
C ASN A 10 9.97 -10.74 -18.25
N SER A 11 10.33 -11.34 -19.39
CA SER A 11 11.64 -11.07 -19.98
C SER A 11 11.71 -9.65 -20.54
N PRO A 12 12.71 -8.82 -20.16
CA PRO A 12 12.86 -7.46 -20.68
C PRO A 12 13.09 -7.42 -22.20
N VAL A 13 13.43 -8.57 -22.81
CA VAL A 13 13.55 -8.73 -24.26
C VAL A 13 12.18 -8.67 -24.97
N ILE A 14 11.09 -9.00 -24.27
CA ILE A 14 9.72 -9.08 -24.84
C ILE A 14 8.95 -7.76 -24.67
N ASN A 15 9.23 -6.96 -23.63
CA ASN A 15 8.58 -5.66 -23.40
C ASN A 15 9.58 -4.50 -23.34
N ALA A 16 10.13 -4.13 -24.50
CA ALA A 16 11.12 -3.05 -24.64
C ALA A 16 10.62 -1.64 -24.23
N ARG A 17 9.33 -1.48 -23.88
CA ARG A 17 8.74 -0.23 -23.36
C ARG A 17 8.36 -0.32 -21.88
N GLN A 18 8.92 -1.26 -21.13
CA GLN A 18 8.67 -1.35 -19.70
C GLN A 18 9.21 -0.09 -19.00
N ILE A 19 8.31 0.74 -18.48
CA ILE A 19 8.64 1.85 -17.59
C ILE A 19 8.51 1.34 -16.16
N VAL A 20 9.62 1.32 -15.42
CA VAL A 20 9.64 0.93 -14.02
C VAL A 20 9.48 2.18 -13.17
N TYR A 21 8.32 2.33 -12.53
CA TYR A 21 8.04 3.46 -11.64
C TYR A 21 8.52 3.21 -10.22
N ILE A 22 8.44 1.97 -9.75
CA ILE A 22 8.93 1.52 -8.45
C ILE A 22 9.56 0.13 -8.60
N SER A 23 10.64 -0.13 -7.86
CA SER A 23 11.34 -1.42 -7.84
C SER A 23 11.70 -1.82 -6.41
N PRO A 24 10.70 -2.17 -5.58
CA PRO A 24 10.96 -2.59 -4.20
C PRO A 24 11.74 -3.92 -4.16
N PRO A 25 12.51 -4.17 -3.09
CA PRO A 25 13.15 -5.47 -2.90
C PRO A 25 12.09 -6.57 -2.71
N ILE A 26 12.49 -7.81 -2.95
CA ILE A 26 11.66 -8.98 -2.65
C ILE A 26 11.61 -9.17 -1.12
N VAL A 27 10.44 -9.55 -0.61
CA VAL A 27 10.27 -9.95 0.79
C VAL A 27 11.28 -11.06 1.16
N LYS A 28 11.99 -10.87 2.28
CA LYS A 28 13.00 -11.82 2.76
C LYS A 28 12.41 -13.08 3.40
N ASP A 29 11.32 -12.93 4.16
CA ASP A 29 10.59 -14.02 4.79
C ASP A 29 9.13 -14.02 4.31
N PRO A 30 8.76 -14.90 3.36
CA PRO A 30 7.39 -14.97 2.85
C PRO A 30 6.34 -15.38 3.91
N SER A 31 6.74 -15.96 5.03
CA SER A 31 5.84 -16.33 6.13
C SER A 31 5.53 -15.17 7.07
N ASN A 32 6.42 -14.16 7.13
CA ASN A 32 6.24 -12.91 7.87
C ASN A 32 6.68 -11.73 6.98
N PRO A 33 5.91 -11.40 5.93
CA PRO A 33 6.37 -10.49 4.89
C PRO A 33 6.54 -9.05 5.40
N LYS A 34 7.69 -8.44 5.10
CA LYS A 34 8.03 -7.05 5.46
C LYS A 34 8.93 -6.41 4.41
N SER A 35 8.85 -5.08 4.29
CA SER A 35 9.76 -4.22 3.53
C SER A 35 10.02 -4.69 2.09
N GLY A 36 8.99 -5.07 1.35
CA GLY A 36 9.20 -5.61 0.01
C GLY A 36 7.96 -6.17 -0.66
N ILE A 37 8.13 -6.60 -1.91
CA ILE A 37 7.08 -7.25 -2.69
C ILE A 37 7.12 -8.77 -2.50
N ALA A 38 5.96 -9.36 -2.22
CA ALA A 38 5.84 -10.82 -2.10
C ALA A 38 5.87 -11.48 -3.48
N THR A 39 6.80 -12.42 -3.68
CA THR A 39 6.91 -13.23 -4.91
C THR A 39 6.42 -14.67 -4.73
N THR A 40 6.15 -15.06 -3.48
CA THR A 40 5.67 -16.40 -3.11
C THR A 40 4.36 -16.26 -2.34
N ALA A 41 3.35 -17.04 -2.71
CA ALA A 41 2.11 -17.13 -1.94
C ALA A 41 2.30 -18.04 -0.71
N THR A 42 1.85 -17.58 0.45
CA THR A 42 1.77 -18.34 1.70
C THR A 42 0.38 -18.11 2.33
N PRO A 43 -0.08 -18.93 3.30
CA PRO A 43 -1.34 -18.64 3.98
C PRO A 43 -1.36 -17.22 4.55
N GLY A 44 -2.27 -16.36 4.06
CA GLY A 44 -2.36 -14.94 4.44
C GLY A 44 -1.57 -13.96 3.55
N ASN A 45 -0.74 -14.43 2.63
CA ASN A 45 0.04 -13.61 1.69
C ASN A 45 -0.25 -14.01 0.23
N ARG A 46 -0.21 -13.05 -0.69
CA ARG A 46 -0.42 -13.26 -2.13
C ARG A 46 0.72 -12.61 -2.89
N VAL A 47 1.10 -13.23 -4.00
CA VAL A 47 2.09 -12.69 -4.93
C VAL A 47 1.67 -11.29 -5.40
N GLY A 48 2.61 -10.36 -5.44
CA GLY A 48 2.43 -8.98 -5.90
C GLY A 48 2.07 -7.97 -4.80
N ARG A 49 1.83 -8.42 -3.57
CA ARG A 49 1.57 -7.51 -2.42
C ARG A 49 2.83 -6.80 -1.99
N PHE A 50 2.73 -5.48 -1.80
CA PHE A 50 3.82 -4.66 -1.28
C PHE A 50 3.63 -4.41 0.21
N TYR A 51 4.60 -4.86 1.00
CA TYR A 51 4.58 -4.81 2.46
C TYR A 51 5.43 -3.67 3.00
N ASP A 52 4.89 -3.00 4.02
CA ASP A 52 5.57 -1.98 4.79
C ASP A 52 6.64 -2.58 5.74
N PRO A 53 7.41 -1.75 6.46
CA PRO A 53 8.43 -2.24 7.39
C PRO A 53 7.92 -3.04 8.59
N TRP A 54 6.63 -2.96 8.89
CA TRP A 54 6.03 -3.55 10.09
C TRP A 54 5.30 -4.87 9.80
N GLY A 55 4.93 -5.08 8.54
CA GLY A 55 4.36 -6.32 8.02
C GLY A 55 2.91 -6.20 7.58
N SER A 56 2.38 -4.99 7.52
CA SER A 56 1.10 -4.71 6.87
C SER A 56 1.31 -4.45 5.38
N GLU A 57 0.27 -4.74 4.59
CA GLU A 57 0.23 -4.31 3.20
C GLU A 57 0.06 -2.79 3.15
N TYR A 58 0.74 -2.14 2.21
CA TYR A 58 0.39 -0.76 1.90
C TYR A 58 -1.03 -0.71 1.37
N ASN A 59 -1.84 0.14 1.99
CA ASN A 59 -3.19 0.40 1.55
C ASN A 59 -3.18 1.53 0.52
N VAL A 60 -4.05 1.44 -0.48
CA VAL A 60 -4.18 2.44 -1.54
C VAL A 60 -5.66 2.67 -1.84
N VAL A 61 -6.05 3.93 -1.95
CA VAL A 61 -7.32 4.35 -2.53
C VAL A 61 -7.03 5.14 -3.80
N VAL A 62 -7.80 4.84 -4.84
CA VAL A 62 -7.71 5.50 -6.14
C VAL A 62 -9.08 6.06 -6.49
N ASP A 63 -9.11 7.29 -6.99
CA ASP A 63 -10.31 7.88 -7.55
C ASP A 63 -10.76 7.08 -8.78
N THR A 64 -11.87 6.38 -8.62
CA THR A 64 -12.52 5.61 -9.69
C THR A 64 -13.66 6.38 -10.35
N ALA A 65 -14.05 7.53 -9.78
CA ALA A 65 -15.13 8.38 -10.28
C ALA A 65 -14.62 9.50 -11.20
N TYR A 66 -13.29 9.70 -11.29
CA TYR A 66 -12.65 10.73 -12.10
C TYR A 66 -13.07 12.15 -11.71
N ASN A 67 -13.26 12.38 -10.42
CA ASN A 67 -13.60 13.69 -9.86
C ASN A 67 -12.40 14.39 -9.18
N ASN A 68 -11.19 13.82 -9.31
CA ASN A 68 -9.96 14.29 -8.68
C ASN A 68 -10.06 14.35 -7.14
N SER A 69 -10.76 13.39 -6.55
CA SER A 69 -10.87 13.30 -5.10
C SER A 69 -10.95 11.87 -4.58
N VAL A 70 -10.39 11.65 -3.40
CA VAL A 70 -10.47 10.39 -2.67
C VAL A 70 -10.94 10.64 -1.24
N ILE A 71 -11.63 9.66 -0.67
CA ILE A 71 -12.07 9.71 0.73
C ILE A 71 -10.84 9.72 1.64
N ASN A 72 -10.86 10.58 2.66
CA ASN A 72 -9.88 10.50 3.73
C ASN A 72 -10.29 9.39 4.70
N ILE A 73 -9.45 8.36 4.87
CA ILE A 73 -9.77 7.25 5.77
C ILE A 73 -9.91 7.69 7.24
N TYR A 74 -9.28 8.80 7.62
CA TYR A 74 -9.38 9.38 8.96
C TYR A 74 -10.54 10.38 9.07
N GLY A 75 -11.30 10.59 7.99
CA GLY A 75 -12.39 11.55 7.92
C GLY A 75 -11.98 13.01 8.14
N ALA A 76 -12.96 13.91 8.17
CA ALA A 76 -12.73 15.35 8.32
C ALA A 76 -12.13 15.76 9.68
N THR A 77 -12.26 14.92 10.72
CA THR A 77 -11.88 15.26 12.09
C THR A 77 -10.73 14.41 12.65
N GLY A 78 -10.28 13.38 11.94
CA GLY A 78 -9.21 12.49 12.41
C GLY A 78 -7.80 13.08 12.31
N GLY A 79 -7.65 14.33 11.84
CA GLY A 79 -6.38 15.05 11.92
C GLY A 79 -5.38 14.75 10.81
N ALA A 80 -5.81 14.14 9.70
CA ALA A 80 -5.00 13.84 8.51
C ALA A 80 -5.37 14.71 7.29
N GLY A 81 -5.73 15.98 7.52
CA GLY A 81 -6.12 16.91 6.46
C GLY A 81 -7.63 17.00 6.24
N VAL A 82 -8.03 17.43 5.04
CA VAL A 82 -9.44 17.60 4.64
C VAL A 82 -10.05 16.27 4.20
N ASP A 83 -11.38 16.22 4.20
CA ASP A 83 -12.14 15.10 3.65
C ASP A 83 -13.29 15.68 2.78
N PRO A 84 -13.35 15.36 1.48
CA PRO A 84 -12.43 14.49 0.73
C PRO A 84 -11.06 15.14 0.49
N ILE A 85 -10.05 14.30 0.25
CA ILE A 85 -8.71 14.74 -0.19
C ILE A 85 -8.82 15.11 -1.67
N PRO A 86 -8.43 16.34 -2.09
CA PRO A 86 -8.56 16.80 -3.47
C PRO A 86 -7.40 16.28 -4.34
N GLN A 87 -7.20 14.97 -4.32
CA GLN A 87 -6.15 14.25 -5.02
C GLN A 87 -6.73 12.95 -5.60
N GLY A 88 -6.08 12.41 -6.63
CA GLY A 88 -6.56 11.21 -7.31
C GLY A 88 -6.18 9.91 -6.59
N VAL A 89 -5.16 9.96 -5.72
CA VAL A 89 -4.65 8.80 -4.98
C VAL A 89 -4.25 9.18 -3.57
N ALA A 90 -4.54 8.29 -2.63
CA ALA A 90 -3.90 8.28 -1.32
C ALA A 90 -3.42 6.87 -0.96
N ALA A 91 -2.31 6.79 -0.24
CA ALA A 91 -1.74 5.54 0.22
C ALA A 91 -1.24 5.69 1.66
N TRP A 92 -1.31 4.60 2.42
CA TRP A 92 -0.86 4.60 3.82
C TRP A 92 -0.38 3.23 4.28
N SER A 93 0.40 3.25 5.36
CA SER A 93 0.78 2.10 6.17
C SER A 93 0.15 2.23 7.55
N ASN A 94 -0.28 1.10 8.09
CA ASN A 94 -0.90 0.96 9.42
C ASN A 94 0.12 0.96 10.58
N GLY A 95 1.38 1.29 10.30
CA GLY A 95 2.41 1.36 11.31
C GLY A 95 2.70 0.03 12.06
N PRO A 96 3.51 0.12 13.12
CA PRO A 96 3.79 -0.97 14.06
C PRO A 96 2.57 -1.63 14.70
N ASP A 97 1.48 -0.91 14.96
CA ASP A 97 0.28 -1.44 15.65
C ASP A 97 -0.62 -2.27 14.71
N LEU A 98 -0.37 -2.18 13.40
CA LEU A 98 -1.05 -2.88 12.30
C LEU A 98 -2.53 -2.49 12.14
N GLN A 99 -2.96 -1.41 12.75
CA GLN A 99 -4.32 -0.88 12.73
C GLN A 99 -4.34 0.54 12.15
N VAL A 100 -5.54 1.06 11.87
CA VAL A 100 -5.69 2.43 11.36
C VAL A 100 -5.93 3.39 12.51
N GLY A 101 -5.19 4.49 12.56
CA GLY A 101 -5.17 5.37 13.72
C GLY A 101 -4.53 4.67 14.93
N THR A 102 -4.88 5.11 16.13
CA THR A 102 -4.44 4.43 17.36
C THR A 102 -5.42 3.30 17.69
N ASN A 103 -5.05 2.05 17.43
CA ASN A 103 -5.91 0.87 17.68
C ASN A 103 -7.31 0.96 17.01
N SER A 104 -7.35 1.21 15.69
CA SER A 104 -8.58 1.24 14.88
C SER A 104 -9.55 2.38 15.21
N ASP A 105 -9.07 3.47 15.82
CA ASP A 105 -9.90 4.63 16.15
C ASP A 105 -10.12 5.59 14.97
N TYR A 106 -9.44 5.37 13.84
CA TYR A 106 -9.46 6.23 12.65
C TYR A 106 -9.02 7.68 12.93
N ILE A 107 -8.17 7.88 13.95
CA ILE A 107 -7.60 9.18 14.28
C ILE A 107 -6.09 9.14 14.04
N TYR A 108 -5.64 9.92 13.05
CA TYR A 108 -4.22 10.13 12.79
C TYR A 108 -3.57 11.04 13.84
N ARG A 109 -4.27 12.10 14.25
CA ARG A 109 -3.82 13.01 15.30
C ARG A 109 -4.98 13.51 16.15
N ASN A 110 -5.00 13.09 17.40
CA ASN A 110 -5.99 13.53 18.37
C ASN A 110 -5.59 14.88 18.97
N THR A 111 -6.30 15.94 18.63
CA THR A 111 -6.00 17.31 19.13
C THR A 111 -6.41 17.52 20.59
N THR A 112 -7.26 16.66 21.14
CA THR A 112 -7.75 16.76 22.53
C THR A 112 -6.79 16.09 23.51
N THR A 113 -6.28 14.91 23.17
CA THR A 113 -5.35 14.16 24.02
C THR A 113 -3.88 14.38 23.65
N GLY A 114 -3.61 14.89 22.45
CA GLY A 114 -2.26 15.02 21.89
C GLY A 114 -1.68 13.70 21.35
N ALA A 115 -2.43 12.60 21.44
CA ALA A 115 -2.02 11.30 20.88
C ALA A 115 -1.90 11.38 19.35
N GLN A 116 -0.92 10.65 18.82
CA GLN A 116 -0.64 10.54 17.39
C GLN A 116 -0.59 9.07 17.02
N SER A 117 -1.19 8.75 15.88
CA SER A 117 -1.03 7.44 15.26
C SER A 117 0.42 7.19 14.84
N ASP A 118 0.80 5.93 14.78
CA ASP A 118 2.06 5.43 14.21
C ASP A 118 1.97 5.16 12.70
N ASP A 119 0.81 5.44 12.09
CA ASP A 119 0.57 5.39 10.66
C ASP A 119 1.49 6.32 9.86
N VAL A 120 1.71 5.98 8.59
CA VAL A 120 2.36 6.84 7.60
C VAL A 120 1.44 7.01 6.41
N ILE A 121 1.10 8.26 6.05
CA ILE A 121 0.18 8.59 4.95
C ILE A 121 0.81 9.57 3.94
N SER A 122 0.46 9.41 2.67
CA SER A 122 0.78 10.35 1.58
C SER A 122 -0.33 10.37 0.52
N TRP A 123 -0.44 11.47 -0.23
CA TRP A 123 -1.38 11.65 -1.33
C TRP A 123 -0.73 12.44 -2.48
N GLN A 124 -1.18 12.17 -3.71
CA GLN A 124 -0.64 12.71 -4.97
C GLN A 124 -1.73 13.02 -5.99
#